data_AF-A0A662VPM9-F1
#
_entry.id   AF-A0A662VPM9-F1
#
_cell.length_a   1.000
_cell.length_b   1.000
_cell.length_c   1.000
_cell.angle_alpha   90.00
_cell.angle_beta   90.00
_cell.angle_gamma   90.00
#
_symmetry.space_group_name_H-M   'P 1'
#
loop_
_entity.id
_entity.type
_entity.pdbx_description
1 polymer ?
#
loop_
_entity_poly.entity_id
_entity_poly.type
_entity_poly.pdbx_seq_one_letter_code
_entity_poly.pdbx_strand_id
1 'polypeptide(L)' 'MLAVCIGLDVHKKYSYAAVVDELGEIKEETRIENTKQSLERFASKYQGAEAVIEATGNYRFIYDILEKYMDVKLAH' A
#
# COMPACT_ATOMS: atom_id res chain seq x y z
N MET A 1 -7.38 16.65 -1.09
CA MET A 1 -6.87 15.60 -2.02
C MET A 1 -8.04 14.69 -2.30
N LEU A 2 -8.22 14.25 -3.55
CA LEU A 2 -9.21 13.20 -3.86
C LEU A 2 -8.91 11.99 -2.99
N ALA A 3 -9.95 11.31 -2.50
CA ALA A 3 -9.76 10.07 -1.75
C ALA A 3 -9.05 9.06 -2.68
N VAL A 4 -8.01 8.43 -2.15
CA VAL A 4 -7.22 7.44 -2.87
C VAL A 4 -7.26 6.14 -2.08
N CYS A 5 -7.63 5.06 -2.75
CA CYS A 5 -7.54 3.72 -2.19
C CYS A 5 -6.36 2.99 -2.83
N ILE A 6 -5.68 2.14 -2.06
CA ILE A 6 -4.52 1.39 -2.52
C ILE A 6 -4.73 -0.09 -2.25
N GLY A 7 -4.67 -0.92 -3.29
CA GLY A 7 -4.57 -2.37 -3.14
C GLY A 7 -3.10 -2.78 -3.18
N LEU A 8 -2.63 -3.55 -2.19
CA LEU A 8 -1.30 -4.16 -2.21
C LEU A 8 -1.38 -5.69 -2.31
N ASP A 9 -0.74 -6.21 -3.35
CA ASP A 9 -0.41 -7.62 -3.51
C ASP A 9 1.02 -7.87 -3.02
N VAL A 10 1.17 -8.72 -2.00
CA VAL A 10 2.38 -8.83 -1.19
C VAL A 10 3.18 -10.07 -1.59
N HIS A 11 4.42 -9.87 -2.05
CA HIS A 11 5.37 -10.97 -2.34
C HIS A 11 6.58 -10.91 -1.41
N LYS A 12 7.44 -11.93 -1.45
CA LYS A 12 8.58 -12.04 -0.52
C LYS A 12 9.56 -10.86 -0.57
N LYS A 13 9.85 -10.32 -1.75
CA LYS A 13 10.89 -9.28 -1.95
C LYS A 13 10.33 -7.92 -2.33
N TYR A 14 9.19 -7.89 -2.99
CA TYR A 14 8.52 -6.69 -3.45
C TYR A 14 7.02 -6.86 -3.32
N SER A 15 6.27 -5.77 -3.40
CA SER A 15 4.81 -5.77 -3.46
C SER A 15 4.37 -4.96 -4.68
N TYR A 16 3.22 -5.30 -5.24
CA TYR A 16 2.58 -4.50 -6.27
C TYR A 16 1.49 -3.65 -5.64
N ALA A 17 1.49 -2.36 -5.94
CA ALA A 17 0.46 -1.44 -5.48
C ALA A 17 -0.35 -0.93 -6.68
N ALA A 18 -1.67 -1.02 -6.56
CA ALA A 18 -2.61 -0.37 -7.46
C ALA A 18 -3.26 0.80 -6.71
N VAL A 19 -3.11 2.00 -7.25
CA VAL A 19 -3.65 3.24 -6.70
C VAL A 19 -4.89 3.61 -7.50
N VAL A 20 -6.03 3.64 -6.84
CA VAL A 20 -7.32 3.95 -7.45
C VAL A 20 -7.91 5.23 -6.86
N ASP A 21 -8.61 6.00 -7.68
CA ASP A 21 -9.40 7.12 -7.20
C ASP A 21 -10.79 6.67 -6.71
N GLU A 22 -11.57 7.63 -6.24
CA GLU A 22 -12.93 7.42 -5.72
C GLU A 22 -13.94 6.87 -6.76
N LEU A 23 -13.64 6.96 -8.05
CA LEU A 23 -14.45 6.38 -9.13
C LEU A 23 -14.03 4.94 -9.44
N GLY A 24 -13.00 4.42 -8.77
CA GLY A 24 -12.41 3.11 -9.01
C GLY A 24 -11.48 3.08 -10.22
N GLU A 25 -11.06 4.25 -10.75
CA GLU A 25 -10.12 4.29 -11.86
C GLU A 25 -8.68 4.14 -11.38
N ILE A 26 -7.92 3.28 -12.04
CA ILE A 26 -6.48 3.09 -11.77
C ILE A 26 -5.73 4.35 -12.21
N LYS A 27 -5.04 5.00 -11.26
CA LYS A 27 -4.20 6.17 -11.52
C LYS A 27 -2.72 5.81 -11.59
N GLU A 28 -2.30 4.78 -10.87
CA GLU A 28 -0.92 4.30 -10.86
C GLU A 28 -0.87 2.82 -10.49
N GLU A 29 0.02 2.10 -11.17
CA GLU A 29 0.44 0.76 -10.78
C GLU A 29 1.96 0.78 -10.61
N THR A 30 2.44 0.32 -9.47
CA THR A 30 3.86 0.41 -9.15
C THR A 30 4.37 -0.79 -8.36
N ARG A 31 5.63 -1.12 -8.60
CA ARG A 31 6.34 -2.16 -7.83
C ARG A 31 7.14 -1.49 -6.71
N ILE A 32 6.97 -1.97 -5.50
CA ILE A 32 7.64 -1.46 -4.30
C ILE A 32 8.53 -2.56 -3.74
N GLU A 33 9.82 -2.29 -3.59
CA GLU A 33 10.69 -3.21 -2.84
C GLU A 33 10.26 -3.26 -1.37
N ASN A 34 10.22 -4.45 -0.75
CA ASN A 34 9.83 -4.62 0.65
C ASN A 34 10.95 -4.25 1.62
N THR A 35 11.58 -3.11 1.37
CA THR A 35 12.52 -2.46 2.29
C THR A 35 11.80 -1.33 3.01
N LYS A 36 12.24 -1.03 4.24
CA LYS A 36 11.65 0.06 5.04
C LYS A 36 11.64 1.39 4.27
N GLN A 37 12.76 1.75 3.65
CA GLN A 37 12.90 3.01 2.92
C GLN A 37 11.94 3.12 1.74
N SER A 38 11.78 2.05 0.95
CA SER A 38 10.88 2.06 -0.20
C SER A 38 9.41 2.14 0.22
N LEU A 39 9.04 1.41 1.28
CA LEU A 39 7.70 1.45 1.86
C LEU A 39 7.38 2.82 2.45
N GLU A 40 8.29 3.41 3.24
CA GLU A 40 8.11 4.76 3.81
C GLU A 40 8.01 5.84 2.72
N ARG A 41 8.81 5.73 1.64
CA ARG A 41 8.72 6.64 0.50
C ARG A 41 7.37 6.56 -0.21
N PHE A 42 6.89 5.34 -0.46
CA PHE A 42 5.57 5.12 -1.06
C PHE A 42 4.46 5.64 -0.13
N ALA A 43 4.52 5.31 1.15
CA ALA A 43 3.53 5.70 2.14
C ALA A 43 3.44 7.22 2.33
N SER A 44 4.59 7.91 2.32
CA SER A 44 4.65 9.37 2.40
C SER A 44 4.03 10.05 1.17
N LYS A 45 4.16 9.44 -0.02
CA LYS A 45 3.54 9.95 -1.26
C LYS A 45 2.00 9.92 -1.19
N TYR A 46 1.44 8.93 -0.50
CA TYR A 46 -0.01 8.74 -0.37
C TYR A 46 -0.48 8.85 1.09
N GLN A 47 0.09 9.79 1.83
CA GLN A 47 -0.25 10.00 3.24
C GLN A 47 -1.75 10.33 3.38
N GLY A 48 -2.43 9.61 4.27
CA GLY A 48 -3.86 9.71 4.53
C GLY A 48 -4.76 8.89 3.60
N ALA A 49 -4.19 8.09 2.70
CA ALA A 49 -4.95 7.15 1.87
C ALA A 49 -5.59 6.01 2.69
N GLU A 50 -6.55 5.31 2.09
CA GLU A 50 -6.97 3.99 2.56
C GLU A 50 -6.17 2.92 1.80
N ALA A 51 -5.69 1.89 2.51
CA ALA A 51 -4.97 0.79 1.91
C ALA A 51 -5.54 -0.55 2.35
N VAL A 52 -5.58 -1.51 1.43
CA VAL A 52 -5.90 -2.90 1.69
C VAL A 52 -4.70 -3.74 1.30
N ILE A 53 -4.21 -4.56 2.22
CA ILE A 53 -3.09 -5.47 1.97
C ILE A 53 -3.54 -6.92 2.13
N GLU A 54 -3.05 -7.81 1.27
CA GLU A 54 -3.25 -9.24 1.43
C GLU A 54 -2.50 -9.74 2.68
N ALA A 55 -3.16 -10.50 3.55
CA ALA A 55 -2.57 -11.00 4.80
C ALA A 55 -1.65 -12.23 4.60
N THR A 56 -0.73 -12.16 3.65
CA THR A 56 0.17 -13.25 3.25
C THR A 56 1.66 -12.91 3.48
N GLY A 57 2.51 -13.93 3.58
CA GLY A 57 3.96 -13.76 3.62
C GLY A 57 4.47 -12.83 4.74
N ASN A 58 5.07 -11.70 4.35
CA ASN A 58 5.66 -10.70 5.25
C ASN A 58 4.72 -9.50 5.50
N TYR A 59 3.41 -9.64 5.31
CA TYR A 59 2.44 -8.55 5.43
C TYR A 59 2.58 -7.74 6.72
N ARG A 60 2.89 -8.38 7.86
CA ARG A 60 3.02 -7.69 9.16
C ARG A 60 4.11 -6.62 9.16
N PHE A 61 5.27 -6.91 8.55
CA PHE A 61 6.35 -5.92 8.41
C PHE A 61 5.92 -4.73 7.56
N ILE A 62 5.16 -4.98 6.49
CA ILE A 62 4.63 -3.95 5.60
C ILE A 62 3.56 -3.12 6.34
N TYR A 63 2.63 -3.80 7.02
CA TYR A 63 1.58 -3.21 7.84
C TYR A 63 2.15 -2.22 8.86
N ASP A 64 3.12 -2.66 9.68
CA ASP A 64 3.70 -1.85 10.75
C ASP A 64 4.41 -0.57 10.24
N ILE A 65 4.77 -0.53 8.95
CA ILE A 65 5.31 0.67 8.29
C ILE A 65 4.19 1.54 7.74
N LEU A 66 3.26 0.95 6.99
CA LEU A 66 2.20 1.69 6.30
C LEU A 66 1.20 2.33 7.28
N GLU A 67 0.85 1.65 8.39
CA GLU A 67 -0.13 2.13 9.38
C GLU A 67 0.22 3.49 10.00
N LYS A 68 1.48 3.92 9.89
CA LYS A 68 1.95 5.22 10.37
C LYS A 68 1.56 6.39 9.45
N TYR A 69 1.14 6.10 8.23
CA TYR A 69 0.90 7.09 7.17
C TYR A 69 -0.51 7.02 6.58
N MET A 70 -1.18 5.87 6.66
CA MET A 70 -2.44 5.59 5.98
C MET A 70 -3.30 4.63 6.81
N ASP A 71 -4.60 4.57 6.51
CA ASP A 71 -5.51 3.61 7.14
C ASP A 71 -5.38 2.25 6.45
N VAL A 72 -4.80 1.26 7.13
CA VAL A 72 -4.49 -0.06 6.54
C VAL A 72 -5.45 -1.12 7.05
N LYS A 73 -6.16 -1.76 6.11
CA LYS A 73 -7.04 -2.91 6.34
C LYS A 73 -6.40 -4.17 5.75
N LEU A 74 -6.71 -5.33 6.35
CA LEU A 74 -6.26 -6.63 5.87
C LEU A 74 -7.37 -7.27 5.02
N ALA A 75 -7.01 -7.80 3.85
CA ALA A 75 -7.85 -8.71 3.08
C ALA A 75 -7.57 -10.16 3.46
N HIS A 76 -8.62 -10.98 3.52
CA HIS A 76 -8.60 -12.42 3.80
C HIS A 76 -9.19 -13.23 2.64
#